data_AF-A0A934GAM6-F1
#
_entry.id   AF-A0A934GAM6-F1
#
_cell.length_a   1.000
_cell.length_b   1.000
_cell.length_c   1.000
_cell.angle_alpha   90.00
_cell.angle_beta   90.00
_cell.angle_gamma   90.00
#
_symmetry.space_group_name_H-M   'P 1'
#
loop_
_entity.id
_entity.type
_entity.pdbx_description
1 polymer ?
#
loop_
_entity_poly.entity_id
_entity_poly.type
_entity_poly.pdbx_seq_one_letter_code
_entity_poly.pdbx_strand_id
1 'polypeptide(L)'
;MQGVKKGPFKLEAHPEVVKTLNEWSLSKSITEQSIIGVILAECHDLEKFEGPNRGYERVHALIAGVPVYLWKKEEYEMFYRFDEMEPAVILLHVCVVNNQYARQNALKTVEARIDWRE
;
A
#
# COMPACT_ATOMS: atom_id res chain seq x y z
N MET A 1 -10.99 19.60 -24.16
CA MET A 1 -9.67 19.26 -23.57
C MET A 1 -9.50 17.75 -23.69
N GLN A 2 -8.54 17.28 -24.48
CA GLN A 2 -8.24 15.86 -24.65
C GLN A 2 -7.53 15.35 -23.38
N GLY A 3 -8.10 14.30 -22.78
CA GLY A 3 -7.50 13.60 -21.64
C GLY A 3 -6.20 12.95 -22.07
N VAL A 4 -5.11 13.32 -21.41
CA VAL A 4 -3.86 12.59 -21.47
C VAL A 4 -4.13 11.21 -20.88
N LYS A 5 -4.23 10.17 -21.72
CA LYS A 5 -4.14 8.78 -21.25
C LYS A 5 -2.77 8.62 -20.62
N LYS A 6 -2.69 8.58 -19.29
CA LYS A 6 -1.45 8.25 -18.59
C LYS A 6 -1.36 6.73 -18.60
N GLY A 7 -0.19 6.17 -18.92
CA GLY A 7 0.01 4.71 -18.88
C GLY A 7 -0.27 4.14 -17.49
N PRO A 8 -0.38 2.80 -17.36
CA PRO A 8 -0.58 2.16 -16.06
C PRO A 8 0.48 2.63 -15.05
N PHE A 9 0.07 2.87 -13.80
CA PHE A 9 1.00 3.23 -12.73
C PHE A 9 1.98 2.06 -12.52
N LYS A 10 3.28 2.34 -12.42
CA LYS A 10 4.27 1.32 -12.03
C LYS A 10 4.07 0.93 -10.57
N LEU A 11 4.04 -0.35 -10.25
CA LEU A 11 4.02 -0.77 -8.86
C LEU A 11 5.45 -0.77 -8.26
N GLU A 12 5.59 -0.11 -7.13
CA GLU A 12 6.80 -0.12 -6.31
C GLU A 12 6.47 -0.46 -4.87
N ALA A 13 7.45 -0.99 -4.15
CA ALA A 13 7.29 -1.34 -2.75
C ALA A 13 8.53 -0.94 -1.96
N HIS A 14 8.31 -0.38 -0.77
CA HIS A 14 9.38 -0.12 0.18
C HIS A 14 10.12 -1.45 0.49
N PRO A 15 11.46 -1.47 0.63
CA PRO A 15 12.22 -2.71 0.83
C PRO A 15 11.71 -3.58 1.98
N GLU A 16 11.31 -2.95 3.09
CA GLU A 16 10.73 -3.66 4.23
C GLU A 16 9.37 -4.31 3.91
N VAL A 17 8.58 -3.77 2.97
CA VAL A 17 7.34 -4.44 2.49
C VAL A 17 7.71 -5.71 1.74
N VAL A 18 8.70 -5.64 0.85
CA VAL A 18 9.21 -6.81 0.11
C VAL A 18 9.72 -7.87 1.10
N LYS A 19 10.44 -7.45 2.13
CA LYS A 19 10.92 -8.33 3.20
C LYS A 19 9.76 -9.00 3.94
N THR A 20 8.75 -8.25 4.37
CA THR A 20 7.55 -8.80 5.04
C THR A 20 6.83 -9.81 4.16
N LEU A 21 6.62 -9.49 2.87
CA LEU A 21 5.98 -10.42 1.93
C LEU A 21 6.83 -11.70 1.71
N ASN A 22 8.15 -11.58 1.69
CA ASN A 22 9.04 -12.74 1.61
C ASN A 22 9.01 -13.59 2.90
N GLU A 23 8.94 -12.96 4.07
CA GLU A 23 8.80 -13.69 5.34
C GLU A 23 7.46 -14.46 5.38
N TRP A 24 6.38 -13.82 4.93
CA TRP A 24 5.05 -14.44 4.83
C TRP A 24 5.00 -15.56 3.79
N SER A 25 5.73 -15.44 2.68
CA SER A 25 5.75 -16.49 1.64
C SER A 25 6.47 -17.75 2.11
N LEU A 26 7.47 -17.60 2.98
CA LEU A 26 8.21 -18.69 3.60
C LEU A 26 7.53 -19.26 4.85
N SER A 27 6.50 -18.58 5.37
CA SER A 27 5.72 -19.06 6.50
C SER A 27 4.96 -20.34 6.13
N LYS A 28 4.64 -21.18 7.12
CA LYS A 28 3.69 -22.30 6.96
C LYS A 28 2.23 -21.85 7.14
N SER A 29 2.00 -20.55 7.32
CA SER A 29 0.68 -20.00 7.59
C SER A 29 -0.10 -19.86 6.27
N ILE A 30 -1.13 -20.70 6.11
CA ILE A 30 -2.07 -20.61 4.99
C ILE A 30 -2.70 -19.21 4.93
N THR A 31 -2.95 -18.63 6.10
CA THR A 31 -3.46 -17.27 6.24
C THR A 31 -2.51 -16.26 5.61
N GLU A 32 -1.23 -16.27 5.98
CA GLU A 32 -0.25 -15.29 5.47
C GLU A 32 0.00 -15.44 3.96
N GLN A 33 0.06 -16.67 3.46
CA GLN A 33 0.20 -16.94 2.02
C GLN A 33 -1.03 -16.47 1.22
N SER A 34 -2.24 -16.63 1.79
CA SER A 34 -3.46 -16.14 1.17
C SER A 34 -3.49 -14.61 1.08
N ILE A 35 -2.97 -13.91 2.10
CA ILE A 35 -2.86 -12.44 2.10
C ILE A 35 -1.98 -11.96 0.94
N ILE A 36 -0.84 -12.62 0.69
CA ILE A 36 0.05 -12.24 -0.42
C ILE A 36 -0.72 -12.27 -1.74
N GLY A 37 -1.50 -13.33 -1.99
CA GLY A 37 -2.33 -13.43 -3.19
C GLY A 37 -3.33 -12.28 -3.32
N VAL A 38 -3.94 -11.86 -2.20
CA VAL A 38 -4.88 -10.74 -2.19
C VAL A 38 -4.17 -9.39 -2.40
N ILE A 39 -3.04 -9.15 -1.74
CA ILE A 39 -2.24 -7.93 -1.92
C ILE A 39 -1.78 -7.82 -3.37
N LEU A 40 -1.30 -8.90 -3.96
CA LEU A 40 -0.87 -8.92 -5.36
C LEU A 40 -2.03 -8.66 -6.33
N ALA A 41 -3.21 -9.22 -6.07
CA ALA A 41 -4.41 -8.94 -6.85
C ALA A 41 -4.79 -7.45 -6.77
N GLU A 42 -4.76 -6.88 -5.56
CA GLU A 42 -5.04 -5.46 -5.32
C GLU A 42 -4.03 -4.56 -6.03
N CYS A 43 -2.74 -4.91 -5.97
CA CYS A 43 -1.69 -4.19 -6.67
C CYS A 43 -1.89 -4.23 -8.18
N HIS A 44 -2.24 -5.40 -8.73
CA HIS A 44 -2.51 -5.55 -10.15
C HIS A 44 -3.74 -4.75 -10.62
N ASP A 45 -4.73 -4.58 -9.75
CA ASP A 45 -5.86 -3.70 -10.02
C ASP A 45 -5.43 -2.23 -9.95
N LEU A 46 -4.65 -1.83 -8.93
CA LEU A 46 -4.08 -0.48 -8.81
C LEU A 46 -3.26 -0.05 -10.02
N GLU A 47 -2.48 -0.96 -10.63
CA GLU A 47 -1.75 -0.68 -11.88
C GLU A 47 -2.67 -0.28 -13.04
N LYS A 48 -3.91 -0.79 -13.06
CA LYS A 48 -4.89 -0.52 -14.14
C LYS A 48 -5.67 0.77 -13.95
N PHE A 49 -5.72 1.31 -12.74
CA PHE A 49 -6.47 2.53 -12.44
C PHE A 49 -5.56 3.76 -12.51
N GLU A 50 -6.02 4.81 -13.18
CA GLU A 50 -5.35 6.12 -13.20
C GLU A 50 -5.64 6.93 -11.91
N GLY A 51 -5.60 6.30 -10.73
CA GLY A 51 -5.83 6.98 -9.43
C GLY A 51 -6.47 6.12 -8.34
N PRO A 52 -6.78 6.70 -7.15
CA PRO A 52 -7.41 5.97 -6.05
C PRO A 52 -8.79 5.44 -6.44
N ASN A 53 -8.96 4.11 -6.38
CA ASN A 53 -10.22 3.45 -6.68
C ASN A 53 -11.31 3.78 -5.64
N ARG A 54 -12.59 3.59 -6.03
CA ARG A 54 -13.75 3.75 -5.15
C ARG A 54 -13.77 2.59 -4.14
N GLY A 55 -13.15 2.77 -2.99
CA GLY A 55 -13.09 1.76 -1.92
C GLY A 55 -11.94 1.96 -0.94
N TYR A 56 -10.92 2.74 -1.31
CA TYR A 56 -9.83 3.07 -0.42
C TYR A 56 -10.17 4.25 0.49
N GLU A 57 -9.84 4.08 1.76
CA GLU A 57 -9.94 5.15 2.73
C GLU A 57 -8.69 6.01 2.60
N ARG A 58 -8.86 7.30 2.28
CA ARG A 58 -7.74 8.24 2.36
C ARG A 58 -7.41 8.44 3.83
N VAL A 59 -6.22 8.05 4.26
CA VAL A 59 -5.75 8.28 5.63
C VAL A 59 -5.34 9.74 5.72
N HIS A 60 -6.33 10.62 5.88
CA HIS A 60 -6.07 12.05 6.02
C HIS A 60 -5.63 12.35 7.45
N ALA A 61 -4.32 12.29 7.68
CA ALA A 61 -3.64 12.97 8.76
C ALA A 61 -2.14 13.11 8.44
N LEU A 62 -1.76 14.17 7.75
CA LEU A 62 -0.44 14.82 7.87
C LEU A 62 0.81 13.93 7.89
N ILE A 63 0.88 12.84 7.10
CA ILE A 63 2.15 12.14 6.93
C ILE A 63 3.02 13.00 6.01
N ALA A 64 3.76 13.94 6.60
CA ALA A 64 4.64 14.90 5.93
C ALA A 64 4.01 15.70 4.77
N GLY A 65 2.67 15.81 4.70
CA GLY A 65 1.97 16.47 3.58
C GLY A 65 1.78 15.57 2.35
N VAL A 66 2.20 14.31 2.42
CA VAL A 66 2.05 13.33 1.34
C VAL A 66 0.73 12.57 1.51
N PRO A 67 -0.08 12.42 0.43
CA PRO A 67 -1.31 11.65 0.48
C PRO A 67 -1.03 10.15 0.60
N VAL A 68 -1.44 9.55 1.72
CA VAL A 68 -1.43 8.10 1.95
C VAL A 68 -2.85 7.55 1.91
N TYR A 69 -2.98 6.38 1.30
CA TYR A 69 -4.21 5.63 1.13
C TYR A 69 -4.10 4.32 1.90
N LEU A 70 -5.22 3.95 2.50
CA LEU A 70 -5.41 2.69 3.20
C LEU A 70 -6.37 1.83 2.40
N TRP A 71 -5.91 0.62 2.11
CA TRP A 71 -6.76 -0.48 1.76
C TRP A 71 -6.92 -1.40 2.95
N LYS A 72 -8.16 -1.82 3.22
CA LYS A 72 -8.48 -2.75 4.30
C LYS A 72 -9.32 -3.90 3.77
N LYS A 73 -8.95 -5.12 4.18
CA LYS A 73 -9.78 -6.30 3.98
C LYS A 73 -9.68 -7.19 5.20
N GLU A 74 -10.82 -7.49 5.82
CA GLU A 74 -10.90 -8.27 7.07
C GLU A 74 -10.00 -7.69 8.17
N GLU A 75 -8.93 -8.40 8.52
CA GLU A 75 -7.92 -8.03 9.52
C GLU A 75 -6.63 -7.48 8.90
N TYR A 76 -6.59 -7.23 7.59
CA TYR A 76 -5.39 -6.79 6.88
C TYR A 76 -5.48 -5.35 6.42
N GLU A 77 -4.36 -4.66 6.52
CA GLU A 77 -4.21 -3.28 6.08
C GLU A 77 -2.97 -3.14 5.20
N MET A 78 -3.17 -2.47 4.07
CA MET A 78 -2.12 -2.08 3.13
C MET A 78 -2.12 -0.56 3.01
N PHE A 79 -0.97 0.04 3.25
CA PHE A 79 -0.73 1.48 3.17
C PHE A 79 0.11 1.78 1.94
N TYR A 80 -0.33 2.72 1.12
CA TYR A 80 0.34 3.06 -0.12
C TYR A 80 0.13 4.53 -0.50
N ARG A 81 1.00 5.08 -1.35
CA ARG A 81 0.88 6.43 -1.93
C ARG A 81 0.93 6.36 -3.45
N PHE A 82 0.37 7.37 -4.10
CA PHE A 82 0.60 7.59 -5.53
C PHE A 82 1.71 8.63 -5.68
N ASP A 83 2.66 8.33 -6.55
CA ASP A 83 3.57 9.32 -7.10
C ASP A 83 2.96 9.83 -8.42
N GLU A 84 2.67 11.13 -8.47
CA GLU A 84 2.09 11.76 -9.67
C GLU A 84 3.17 12.29 -10.62
N MET A 85 4.39 12.51 -10.11
CA MET A 85 5.54 12.97 -10.90
C MET A 85 6.12 11.83 -11.73
N GLU A 86 6.31 10.68 -11.09
CA GLU A 86 6.54 9.39 -11.75
C GLU A 86 5.29 8.54 -11.52
N PRO A 87 4.45 8.24 -12.54
CA PRO A 87 3.19 7.52 -12.32
C PRO A 87 3.46 6.13 -11.74
N ALA A 88 3.51 6.05 -10.41
CA ALA A 88 3.83 4.88 -9.63
C ALA A 88 2.96 4.78 -8.38
N VAL A 89 2.61 3.55 -8.02
CA VAL A 89 1.95 3.19 -6.76
C VAL A 89 3.03 2.65 -5.84
N ILE A 90 3.28 3.32 -4.72
CA ILE A 90 4.34 2.94 -3.79
C ILE A 90 3.70 2.33 -2.54
N LEU A 91 3.93 1.04 -2.32
CA LEU A 91 3.55 0.34 -1.10
C LEU A 91 4.51 0.73 0.04
N LEU A 92 3.95 1.25 1.13
CA LEU A 92 4.72 1.74 2.28
C LEU A 92 4.74 0.73 3.43
N HIS A 93 3.61 0.06 3.65
CA HIS A 93 3.46 -0.92 4.72
C HIS A 93 2.32 -1.91 4.46
N VAL A 94 2.49 -3.15 4.89
CA VAL A 94 1.45 -4.20 4.90
C VAL A 94 1.47 -4.86 6.27
N CYS A 95 0.30 -5.07 6.87
CA CYS A 95 0.23 -5.63 8.23
C CYS A 95 -1.12 -6.28 8.53
N VAL A 96 -1.11 -7.12 9.57
CA VAL A 96 -2.31 -7.67 10.21
C VAL A 96 -2.70 -6.74 11.35
N VAL A 97 -3.84 -6.07 11.23
CA VAL A 97 -4.39 -5.13 12.22
C VAL A 97 -5.58 -5.77 12.89
N ASN A 98 -5.29 -6.44 14.01
CA ASN A 98 -6.29 -7.08 14.86
C ASN A 98 -6.85 -6.15 15.96
N ASN A 99 -6.27 -4.96 16.16
CA ASN A 99 -6.75 -3.97 17.13
C ASN A 99 -6.28 -2.54 16.79
N GLN A 100 -6.81 -1.54 17.53
CA GLN A 100 -6.52 -0.12 17.32
C GLN A 100 -5.05 0.26 17.59
N TYR A 101 -4.37 -0.44 18.51
CA TYR A 101 -2.96 -0.20 18.81
C TYR A 101 -2.05 -0.64 17.66
N ALA A 102 -2.33 -1.79 17.05
CA ALA A 102 -1.63 -2.27 15.86
C ALA A 102 -1.72 -1.25 14.71
N ARG A 103 -2.88 -0.62 14.51
CA ARG A 103 -3.06 0.44 13.50
C ARG A 103 -2.21 1.67 13.79
N GLN A 104 -2.17 2.14 15.04
CA GLN A 104 -1.33 3.29 15.40
C GLN A 104 0.16 3.01 15.16
N ASN A 105 0.62 1.79 15.42
CA ASN A 105 1.99 1.40 15.15
C ASN A 105 2.28 1.32 13.63
N ALA A 106 1.33 0.80 12.85
CA ALA A 106 1.41 0.80 11.40
C ALA A 106 1.52 2.22 10.83
N LEU A 107 0.70 3.16 11.32
CA LEU A 107 0.75 4.57 10.90
C LEU A 107 2.09 5.22 11.21
N LYS A 108 2.65 5.03 12.41
CA LYS A 108 4.00 5.52 12.76
C LYS A 108 5.08 4.93 11.85
N THR A 109 4.93 3.65 11.50
CA THR A 109 5.85 2.97 10.58
C THR A 109 5.77 3.55 9.18
N VAL A 110 4.57 3.86 8.69
CA VAL A 110 4.36 4.52 7.39
C VAL A 110 4.94 5.92 7.39
N GLU A 111 4.77 6.67 8.47
CA GLU A 111 5.33 8.02 8.63
C GLU A 111 6.85 8.03 8.50
N ALA A 112 7.54 7.07 9.13
CA ALA A 112 8.99 6.95 9.00
C ALA A 112 9.48 6.50 7.61
N ARG A 113 8.58 6.06 6.72
CA ARG A 113 8.90 5.48 5.40
C ARG A 113 8.43 6.34 4.22
N ILE A 114 7.64 7.38 4.47
CA ILE A 114 6.96 8.17 3.44
C ILE A 114 7.96 8.85 2.48
N ASP A 115 9.09 9.32 3.01
CA ASP A 115 10.11 10.10 2.28
C ASP A 115 11.23 9.23 1.70
N TRP A 116 11.09 7.89 1.72
CA TRP A 116 12.18 6.98 1.33
C TRP A 116 12.75 7.20 -0.10
N ARG A 117 11.99 7.81 -1.00
CA ARG A 117 12.42 8.13 -2.38
C ARG A 117 12.92 9.57 -2.57
N GLU A 118 12.87 10.41 -1.54
CA GLU A 118 13.26 11.84 -1.58
C GLU A 118 14.67 12.09 -1.02
#